data_AF-A0A359E1J1-F1
#
_entry.id   AF-A0A359E1J1-F1
#
_cell.length_a   1.000
_cell.length_b   1.000
_cell.length_c   1.000
_cell.angle_alpha   90.00
_cell.angle_beta   90.00
_cell.angle_gamma   90.00
#
_symmetry.space_group_name_H-M   'P 1'
#
loop_
_entity.id
_entity.type
_entity.pdbx_description
1 polymer ?
#
loop_
_entity_poly.entity_id
_entity_poly.type
_entity_poly.pdbx_seq_one_letter_code
_entity_poly.pdbx_strand_id
1 'polypeptide(L)' 'LGIPFDEGMLKWPAGPRKEDGVWAKHWYHNVHRSTGFRSYKSKNEELPENLKELHDQCQEAYEELLELA' A
#
# COMPACT_ATOMS: atom_id res chain seq x y z
N LEU A 1 -19.31 1.90 10.42
CA LEU A 1 -20.05 2.13 9.16
C LEU A 1 -20.55 0.85 8.47
N GLY A 2 -20.25 -0.37 8.97
CA GLY A 2 -20.93 -1.59 8.50
C GLY A 2 -20.82 -1.88 6.99
N ILE A 3 -19.79 -1.35 6.32
CA ILE A 3 -19.56 -1.57 4.89
C ILE A 3 -18.82 -2.89 4.75
N PRO A 4 -19.41 -3.93 4.14
CA PRO A 4 -18.73 -5.20 3.94
C PRO A 4 -17.59 -5.03 2.92
N PHE A 5 -16.59 -5.89 3.03
CA PHE A 5 -15.55 -5.99 2.02
C PHE A 5 -16.14 -6.39 0.66
N ASP A 6 -15.64 -5.78 -0.41
CA ASP A 6 -16.01 -6.09 -1.79
C ASP A 6 -14.74 -6.27 -2.62
N GLU A 7 -14.66 -7.34 -3.42
CA GLU A 7 -13.51 -7.63 -4.28
C GLU A 7 -13.19 -6.51 -5.29
N GLY A 8 -14.20 -5.73 -5.66
CA GLY A 8 -14.08 -4.52 -6.47
C GLY A 8 -13.26 -3.42 -5.80
N MET A 9 -13.11 -3.41 -4.47
CA MET A 9 -12.25 -2.46 -3.76
C MET A 9 -10.76 -2.63 -4.13
N LEU A 10 -10.38 -3.80 -4.62
CA LEU A 10 -9.00 -4.11 -5.04
C LEU A 10 -8.76 -3.85 -6.55
N LYS A 11 -9.76 -3.37 -7.29
CA LYS A 11 -9.72 -3.23 -8.75
C LYS A 11 -10.16 -1.85 -9.21
N TRP A 12 -9.50 -1.31 -10.24
CA TRP A 12 -9.85 -0.02 -10.84
C TRP A 12 -9.48 0.02 -12.32
N PRO A 13 -10.09 0.91 -13.13
CA PRO A 13 -9.68 1.13 -14.50
C PRO A 13 -8.31 1.81 -14.55
N ALA A 14 -7.49 1.41 -15.53
CA ALA A 14 -6.26 2.11 -15.85
C ALA A 14 -6.57 3.47 -16.48
N GLY A 15 -5.65 4.42 -16.30
CA GLY A 15 -5.68 5.74 -16.92
C GLY A 15 -5.71 6.89 -15.92
N PRO A 16 -5.58 8.13 -16.41
CA PRO A 16 -5.70 9.33 -15.61
C PRO A 16 -7.15 9.57 -15.18
N ARG A 17 -7.30 10.21 -14.02
CA ARG A 17 -8.56 10.74 -13.51
C ARG A 17 -8.61 12.26 -13.72
N LYS A 18 -9.81 12.83 -13.72
CA LYS A 18 -9.99 14.28 -13.92
C LYS A 18 -9.42 15.07 -12.74
N GLU A 19 -9.38 14.43 -11.58
CA GLU A 19 -8.90 14.94 -10.32
C GLU A 19 -7.36 14.84 -10.20
N ASP A 20 -6.70 14.16 -11.14
CA ASP A 20 -5.25 14.04 -11.17
C ASP A 20 -4.63 15.39 -11.53
N GLY A 21 -4.27 16.16 -10.50
CA GLY A 21 -3.73 17.51 -10.64
C GLY A 21 -2.37 17.56 -11.35
N VAL A 22 -1.71 18.72 -11.26
CA VAL A 22 -0.47 19.02 -12.03
C VAL A 22 0.67 18.01 -11.85
N TRP A 23 0.68 17.27 -10.74
CA TRP A 23 1.69 16.25 -10.43
C TRP A 23 1.51 14.94 -11.19
N ALA A 24 0.36 14.71 -11.81
CA ALA A 24 0.02 13.47 -12.50
C ALA A 24 1.06 13.10 -13.56
N LYS A 25 1.45 14.09 -14.37
CA LYS A 25 2.46 13.93 -15.43
C LYS A 25 3.86 13.59 -14.93
N HIS A 26 4.12 13.79 -13.63
CA HIS A 26 5.43 13.61 -13.01
C HIS A 26 5.49 12.36 -12.12
N TRP A 27 4.40 12.00 -11.44
CA TRP A 27 4.41 10.96 -10.39
C TRP A 27 3.47 9.79 -10.68
N TYR A 28 2.42 9.97 -11.48
CA TYR A 28 1.30 9.00 -11.52
C TYR A 28 1.37 8.00 -12.67
N HIS A 29 2.45 7.99 -13.46
CA HIS A 29 2.60 7.04 -14.57
C HIS A 29 2.35 5.58 -14.16
N ASN A 30 2.85 5.15 -13.00
CA ASN A 30 2.63 3.78 -12.51
C ASN A 30 1.21 3.55 -11.99
N VAL A 31 0.57 4.57 -11.40
CA VAL A 31 -0.82 4.50 -10.93
C VAL A 31 -1.77 4.43 -12.12
N HIS A 32 -1.55 5.25 -13.16
CA HIS A 32 -2.34 5.21 -14.39
C HIS A 32 -2.23 3.90 -15.14
N ARG A 33 -1.16 3.12 -14.92
CA ARG A 33 -0.97 1.81 -15.53
C ARG A 33 -1.48 0.66 -14.67
N SER A 34 -1.83 0.90 -13.41
CA SER A 34 -2.33 -0.15 -12.53
C SER A 34 -3.84 -0.31 -12.68
N THR A 35 -4.30 -1.52 -12.41
CA THR A 35 -5.74 -1.88 -12.35
C THR A 35 -6.10 -2.53 -11.03
N GLY A 36 -5.16 -2.53 -10.09
CA GLY A 36 -5.21 -3.23 -8.81
C GLY A 36 -3.84 -3.26 -8.14
N PHE A 37 -3.77 -3.92 -6.99
CA PHE A 37 -2.51 -4.16 -6.30
C PHE A 37 -1.68 -5.24 -7.02
N ARG A 38 -0.35 -5.12 -6.94
CA ARG A 38 0.55 -6.18 -7.41
C ARG A 38 0.54 -7.34 -6.42
N SER A 39 0.67 -8.56 -6.92
CA SER A 39 0.88 -9.73 -6.08
C SER A 39 2.12 -9.53 -5.20
N TYR A 40 2.03 -9.97 -3.95
CA TYR A 40 3.16 -9.97 -3.04
C TYR A 40 4.32 -10.79 -3.62
N LYS A 41 5.54 -10.27 -3.48
CA LYS A 41 6.77 -10.97 -3.83
C LYS A 41 7.60 -11.12 -2.56
N SER A 42 7.86 -12.36 -2.17
CA SER A 42 8.70 -12.67 -1.01
C SER A 42 10.07 -12.03 -1.18
N LYS A 43 10.57 -11.45 -0.09
CA LYS A 43 11.95 -10.99 0.04
C LYS A 43 12.70 -12.02 0.88
N ASN A 44 13.88 -12.43 0.42
CA ASN A 44 14.74 -13.37 1.14
C ASN A 44 15.95 -12.66 1.78
N GLU A 45 15.89 -11.33 1.88
CA GLU A 45 16.95 -10.51 2.47
C GLU A 45 16.75 -10.46 3.98
N GLU A 46 17.80 -10.70 4.74
CA GLU A 46 17.80 -10.48 6.19
C GLU A 46 17.76 -8.99 6.51
N LEU A 47 17.08 -8.64 7.60
CA LEU A 47 17.01 -7.25 8.04
C LEU A 47 18.39 -6.80 8.55
N PRO A 48 18.96 -5.68 8.03
CA PRO A 48 20.20 -5.12 8.54
C PRO A 48 20.14 -4.86 10.05
N GLU A 49 21.22 -5.16 10.76
CA GLU A 49 21.28 -5.07 12.23
C GLU A 49 20.84 -3.70 12.75
N ASN A 50 21.26 -2.63 12.07
CA ASN A 50 20.95 -1.24 12.45
C ASN A 50 19.48 -0.87 12.28
N LEU A 51 18.66 -1.74 11.69
CA LEU A 51 17.22 -1.53 11.50
C LEU A 51 16.36 -2.39 12.42
N LYS A 52 16.95 -3.32 13.20
CA LYS A 52 16.17 -4.20 14.09
C LYS A 52 15.41 -3.44 15.16
N GLU A 53 16.05 -2.48 15.82
CA GLU A 53 15.38 -1.67 16.85
C GLU A 53 14.20 -0.86 16.27
N LEU A 54 14.37 -0.30 15.07
CA LEU A 54 13.28 0.41 14.37
C LEU A 54 12.14 -0.55 13.99
N HIS A 55 12.48 -1.74 13.50
CA HIS A 55 11.51 -2.77 13.19
C HIS A 55 10.66 -3.12 14.42
N ASP A 56 11.29 -3.33 15.57
CA ASP A 56 10.58 -3.74 16.79
C ASP A 56 9.62 -2.64 17.26
N GLN A 57 10.03 -1.37 17.20
CA GLN A 57 9.14 -0.22 17.49
C GLN A 57 7.96 -0.13 16.51
N CYS A 58 8.22 -0.35 15.22
CA CYS A 58 7.15 -0.37 14.22
C CYS A 58 6.19 -1.55 14.40
N GLN A 59 6.71 -2.71 14.83
CA GLN A 59 5.93 -3.92 15.06
C GLN A 59 4.99 -3.74 16.25
N GLU A 60 5.46 -3.18 17.37
CA GLU A 60 4.62 -2.85 18.53
C GLU A 60 3.46 -1.93 18.15
N ALA A 61 3.76 -0.83 17.45
CA ALA A 61 2.73 0.10 16.98
C ALA A 61 1.73 -0.56 15.99
N TYR A 62 2.19 -1.49 15.16
CA TYR A 62 1.34 -2.22 14.23
C TYR A 62 0.39 -3.18 14.99
N GLU A 63 0.89 -3.88 16.00
CA GLU A 63 0.10 -4.79 16.84
C GLU A 63 -1.00 -4.04 17.60
N GLU A 64 -0.69 -2.86 18.15
CA GLU A 64 -1.71 -2.00 18.78
C GLU A 64 -2.83 -1.61 17.80
N LEU A 65 -2.47 -1.20 16.58
CA LEU A 65 -3.46 -0.84 15.55
C LEU A 65 -4.30 -2.04 15.11
N LEU A 66 -3.71 -3.23 15.08
CA LEU A 66 -4.39 -4.45 14.68
C LEU A 66 -5.44 -4.89 15.71
N GLU A 67 -5.15 -4.75 17.00
CA GLU A 67 -6.12 -5.03 18.08
C GLU A 67 -7.33 -4.09 18.07
N LEU A 68 -7.20 -2.91 17.47
CA LEU A 68 -8.28 -1.92 17.32
C LEU A 68 -9.12 -2.09 16.05
N ALA A 69 -8.69 -2.93 15.10
CA ALA A 69 -9.31 -3.12 13.79
C ALA A 69 -10.48 -4.13 13.81
#